data_AF-A0A9P8WFA1-F1
#
_entry.id   AF-A0A9P8WFA1-F1
#
_cell.length_a   1.000
_cell.length_b   1.000
_cell.length_c   1.000
_cell.angle_alpha   90.00
_cell.angle_beta   90.00
_cell.angle_gamma   90.00
#
_symmetry.space_group_name_H-M   'P 1'
#
loop_
_entity.id
_entity.type
_entity.pdbx_description
1 polymer ?
#
loop_
_entity_poly.entity_id
_entity_poly.type
_entity_poly.pdbx_seq_one_letter_code
_entity_poly.pdbx_strand_id
1 'polypeptide(L)' 'MPGPLTTSPLAIPPSPRNMRLVTPHDLHTSINATLTSKDNRPSTPVHHIQEDDYAVPAPPPPSPVSFRPEHWPTSSRR' A
#
# COMPACT_ATOMS: atom_id res chain seq x y z
N MET A 1 0.26 -8.96 27.26
CA MET A 1 -0.40 -7.87 26.53
C MET A 1 0.69 -6.99 25.93
N PRO A 2 0.86 -6.90 24.60
CA PRO A 2 1.79 -5.95 23.99
C PRO A 2 1.18 -4.54 23.97
N GLY A 3 1.95 -3.51 24.36
CA GLY A 3 1.50 -2.11 24.48
C GLY A 3 1.45 -1.34 23.14
N PRO A 4 0.89 -0.11 23.14
CA PRO A 4 0.68 0.67 21.93
C PRO A 4 1.97 1.27 21.38
N LEU A 5 2.22 1.10 20.08
CA LEU A 5 3.31 1.76 19.36
C LEU A 5 2.89 3.17 18.96
N THR A 6 3.43 4.18 19.65
CA THR A 6 3.30 5.59 19.26
C THR A 6 4.18 5.88 18.06
N THR A 7 3.58 6.09 16.89
CA THR A 7 4.26 6.56 15.68
C THR A 7 4.39 8.08 15.73
N SER A 8 5.63 8.60 15.74
CA SER A 8 5.89 10.04 15.64
C SER A 8 5.75 10.51 14.19
N PRO A 9 5.24 11.72 13.91
CA PRO A 9 5.21 12.27 12.56
C PRO A 9 6.63 12.51 12.04
N LEU A 10 6.86 12.07 10.80
CA LEU A 10 8.12 12.29 10.07
C LEU A 10 8.19 13.77 9.65
N ALA A 11 9.25 14.47 10.06
CA ALA A 11 9.46 15.86 9.66
C ALA A 11 9.78 15.94 8.16
N ILE A 12 9.00 16.72 7.41
CA ILE A 12 9.22 16.94 5.98
C ILE A 12 10.12 18.18 5.82
N PRO A 13 11.27 18.08 5.12
CA PRO A 13 12.15 19.22 4.91
C PRO A 13 11.49 20.28 4.02
N PRO A 14 11.76 21.58 4.24
CA PRO A 14 11.21 22.65 3.42
C PRO A 14 11.73 22.56 1.98
N SER A 15 10.82 22.65 1.01
CA SER A 15 11.15 22.63 -0.42
C SER A 15 12.06 23.82 -0.78
N PRO A 16 13.17 23.61 -1.49
CA PRO A 16 14.05 24.71 -1.88
C PRO A 16 13.35 25.66 -2.86
N ARG A 17 13.37 26.96 -2.55
CA ARG A 17 12.77 28.08 -3.32
C ARG A 17 13.50 28.41 -4.64
N ASN A 18 14.07 27.43 -5.33
CA ASN A 18 14.82 27.63 -6.57
C ASN A 18 14.06 27.00 -7.74
N MET A 19 13.13 27.75 -8.35
CA MET A 19 12.51 27.37 -9.61
C MET A 19 13.52 27.59 -10.75
N ARG A 20 14.35 26.58 -11.03
CA ARG A 20 15.27 26.59 -12.17
C ARG A 20 14.49 26.29 -13.45
N LEU A 21 14.69 27.10 -14.50
CA LEU A 21 14.13 26.84 -15.82
C LEU A 21 14.78 25.57 -16.39
N VAL A 22 13.99 24.50 -16.50
CA VAL A 22 14.43 23.22 -17.08
C VAL A 22 14.50 23.40 -18.60
N THR A 23 15.69 23.25 -19.16
CA THR A 23 15.89 23.25 -20.61
C THR A 23 15.89 21.82 -21.15
N PRO A 24 15.64 21.57 -22.45
CA PRO A 24 15.74 20.24 -23.02
C PRO A 24 17.09 19.56 -22.75
N HIS A 25 18.17 20.34 -22.73
CA HIS A 25 19.52 19.84 -22.41
C HIS A 25 19.63 19.33 -20.96
N ASP A 26 18.93 19.98 -20.01
CA ASP A 26 18.87 19.54 -18.61
C ASP A 26 18.09 18.23 -18.48
N LEU A 27 17.03 18.03 -19.29
CA LEU A 27 16.29 16.76 -19.35
C LEU A 27 17.17 15.62 -19.88
N HIS A 28 17.88 15.84 -21.00
CA HIS A 28 18.79 14.84 -21.55
C HIS A 28 19.92 14.50 -20.56
N THR A 29 20.46 15.51 -19.88
CA THR A 29 21.49 15.33 -18.85
C THR A 29 20.97 14.54 -17.65
N SER A 30 19.77 14.85 -17.17
CA SER A 30 19.12 14.14 -16.05
C SER A 30 18.84 12.66 -16.37
N ILE A 31 18.32 12.38 -17.57
CA ILE A 31 18.09 11.01 -18.04
C ILE A 31 19.41 10.26 -18.15
N ASN A 32 20.42 10.86 -18.77
CA ASN A 32 21.74 10.24 -18.91
C ASN A 32 22.39 9.97 -17.55
N ALA A 33 22.32 10.93 -16.61
CA ALA A 33 22.82 10.75 -15.25
C ALA A 33 22.12 9.61 -14.51
N THR A 34 20.82 9.44 -14.72
CA THR A 34 20.04 8.35 -14.13
C THR A 34 20.42 6.99 -14.75
N LEU A 35 20.66 6.94 -16.07
CA LEU A 35 21.05 5.71 -16.77
C LEU A 35 22.51 5.30 -16.52
N THR A 36 23.41 6.27 -16.30
CA THR A 36 24.82 6.00 -15.97
C THR A 36 25.03 5.67 -14.50
N SER A 37 24.11 6.07 -13.62
CA SER A 37 24.09 5.68 -12.20
C SER A 37 23.65 4.22 -12.06
N LYS A 38 24.49 3.28 -12.50
CA LYS A 38 24.30 1.83 -12.33
C LYS A 38 24.41 1.39 -10.86
N ASP A 39 25.04 2.20 -10.02
CA ASP A 39 25.44 1.81 -8.66
C ASP A 39 24.52 2.37 -7.55
N ASN A 40 23.57 3.24 -7.90
CA ASN A 40 22.64 3.86 -6.94
C ASN A 40 21.17 3.55 -7.26
N ARG A 41 20.92 2.39 -7.87
CA ARG A 41 19.56 1.87 -7.96
C ARG A 41 19.23 1.33 -6.56
N PRO A 42 18.17 1.80 -5.87
CA PRO A 42 17.66 1.05 -4.73
C PRO A 42 17.36 -0.34 -5.27
N SER A 43 18.18 -1.31 -4.87
CA SER A 43 17.99 -2.71 -5.23
C SER A 43 16.54 -3.02 -4.90
N THR A 44 15.78 -3.39 -5.94
CA THR A 44 14.48 -4.03 -5.75
C THR A 44 14.65 -5.11 -4.69
N PRO A 45 13.64 -5.35 -3.83
CA PRO A 45 13.79 -6.03 -2.55
C PRO A 45 14.77 -7.21 -2.59
N VAL A 46 15.59 -7.34 -1.55
CA VAL A 46 16.55 -8.45 -1.34
C VAL A 46 15.90 -9.85 -1.44
N HIS A 47 14.57 -9.91 -1.52
CA HIS A 47 13.78 -11.10 -1.76
C HIS A 47 13.24 -11.13 -3.20
N HIS A 48 13.37 -12.29 -3.85
CA HIS A 48 12.82 -12.56 -5.19
C HIS A 48 11.29 -12.55 -5.13
N ILE A 49 10.66 -11.44 -5.54
CA ILE A 49 9.20 -11.28 -5.62
C ILE A 49 8.64 -12.44 -6.46
N GLN A 50 7.80 -13.28 -5.87
CA GLN A 50 7.15 -14.40 -6.55
C GLN A 50 5.82 -13.93 -7.17
N GLU A 51 5.29 -14.69 -8.14
CA GLU A 51 4.01 -14.35 -8.80
C GLU A 51 2.85 -14.13 -7.83
N ASP A 52 2.85 -14.83 -6.70
CA ASP A 52 1.78 -14.79 -5.70
C ASP A 52 1.97 -13.76 -4.58
N ASP A 53 3.09 -13.02 -4.57
CA ASP A 53 3.43 -12.06 -3.49
C ASP A 53 2.43 -10.88 -3.41
N TYR A 54 1.71 -10.65 -4.51
CA TYR A 54 0.63 -9.66 -4.62
C TYR A 54 -0.75 -10.30 -4.84
N ALA A 55 -0.88 -11.60 -4.62
CA ALA A 55 -2.18 -12.26 -4.71
C ALA A 55 -3.11 -11.69 -3.63
N VAL A 56 -4.30 -11.28 -4.04
CA VAL A 56 -5.33 -10.81 -3.11
C VAL A 56 -5.79 -12.01 -2.29
N PRO A 57 -5.73 -11.96 -0.94
CA PRO A 57 -6.21 -13.06 -0.12
C PRO A 57 -7.70 -13.29 -0.38
N ALA A 58 -8.13 -14.54 -0.22
CA ALA A 58 -9.54 -14.87 -0.33
C ALA A 58 -10.37 -13.96 0.58
N PRO A 59 -11.55 -13.47 0.11
CA PRO A 59 -12.41 -12.66 0.95
C PRO A 59 -12.78 -13.41 2.23
N PRO A 60 -13.00 -12.70 3.35
CA PRO A 60 -13.43 -13.34 4.59
C PRO A 60 -14.78 -14.05 4.37
N PRO A 61 -15.04 -15.16 5.08
CA PRO A 61 -16.34 -15.82 5.01
C PRO A 61 -17.46 -14.87 5.49
N PRO A 62 -18.71 -15.05 5.00
CA PRO A 62 -19.84 -14.28 5.51
C PRO A 62 -20.02 -14.52 7.01
N SER A 63 -20.46 -13.49 7.73
CA SER A 63 -20.77 -13.63 9.16
C SER A 63 -21.93 -14.63 9.35
N PRO A 64 -21.91 -15.44 10.44
CA PRO A 64 -23.02 -16.34 10.74
C PRO A 64 -24.34 -15.58 10.87
N VAL A 65 -25.39 -16.05 10.19
CA VAL A 65 -26.74 -15.54 10.37
C VAL A 65 -27.35 -16.22 11.59
N SER A 66 -27.62 -15.46 12.65
CA SER A 66 -28.35 -15.98 13.80
C SER A 66 -29.83 -16.04 13.44
N PHE A 67 -30.34 -17.24 13.13
CA PHE A 67 -31.78 -17.48 13.07
C PHE A 67 -32.34 -17.31 14.50
N ARG A 68 -33.18 -16.31 14.70
CA ARG A 68 -33.84 -16.05 15.98
C ARG A 68 -35.05 -16.97 16.10
N PRO A 69 -35.16 -17.84 17.12
CA PRO A 69 -36.26 -18.81 17.32
C PRO A 69 -37.69 -18.28 17.11
N GLU A 70 -37.89 -16.96 17.19
CA GLU A 70 -39.20 -16.31 17.20
C GLU A 70 -39.81 -16.08 15.81
N HIS A 71 -39.10 -16.32 14.70
CA HIS A 71 -39.61 -16.07 13.33
C HIS A 71 -40.06 -17.30 12.54
N TRP A 72 -40.17 -18.47 13.18
CA TRP A 72 -40.94 -19.56 12.58
C TRP A 72 -42.42 -19.21 12.73
N PRO A 73 -43.20 -19.10 11.64
CA PRO A 73 -44.64 -19.12 11.77
C PRO A 73 -45.01 -20.51 12.26
N THR A 74 -45.11 -20.70 13.57
CA THR A 74 -45.93 -21.78 14.13
C THR A 74 -47.30 -21.59 13.52
N SER A 75 -47.63 -22.44 12.56
CA SER A 75 -48.97 -22.56 11.99
C SER A 75 -49.93 -22.79 13.15
N SER A 76 -50.51 -21.70 13.66
CA SER A 76 -51.56 -21.76 14.67
C SER A 76 -52.83 -22.19 13.95
N ARG A 77 -52.94 -23.49 13.69
CA ARG A 77 -54.18 -24.10 13.21
C ARG A 77 -55.13 -24.19 14.39
N ARG A 78 -56.12 -23.30 14.45
CA ARG A 78 -57.34 -23.50 15.24
C ARG A 78 -58.52 -22.84 14.56
#